data_AF-A0A499UXR4-F1
#
_entry.id   AF-A0A499UXR4-F1
#
_cell.length_a   1.000
_cell.length_b   1.000
_cell.length_c   1.000
_cell.angle_alpha   90.00
_cell.angle_beta   90.00
_cell.angle_gamma   90.00
#
_symmetry.space_group_name_H-M   'P 1'
#
loop_
_entity.id
_entity.type
_entity.pdbx_description
1 polymer ?
#
loop_
_entity_poly.entity_id
_entity_poly.type
_entity_poly.pdbx_seq_one_letter_code
_entity_poly.pdbx_strand_id
1 'polypeptide(L)'
;MLSTQQVRSLLERVREETGGKHAVYPFLVSLTAAALRPGEAVALRAADVTLPREGFGELLVRGAEGRKVPATPEPAGVLRAWISSAGLGPNDRLSFCFTDLAWPRK
;
A
#
# COMPACT_ATOMS: atom_id res chain seq x y z
N MET A 1 11.54 -18.64 -0.76
CA MET A 1 10.16 -18.22 -0.45
C MET A 1 10.12 -17.83 1.02
N LEU A 2 9.55 -16.67 1.36
CA LEU A 2 9.40 -16.25 2.75
C LEU A 2 8.19 -16.94 3.38
N SER A 3 8.28 -17.31 4.66
CA SER A 3 7.12 -17.78 5.42
C SER A 3 6.19 -16.61 5.78
N THR A 4 4.93 -16.91 6.09
CA THR A 4 3.96 -15.90 6.56
C THR A 4 4.49 -15.12 7.78
N GLN A 5 5.19 -15.81 8.69
CA GLN A 5 5.80 -15.17 9.85
C GLN A 5 6.92 -14.21 9.45
N GLN A 6 7.79 -14.59 8.51
CA GLN A 6 8.85 -13.73 7.99
C GLN A 6 8.29 -12.48 7.30
N VAL A 7 7.20 -12.63 6.52
CA VAL A 7 6.51 -11.50 5.89
C VAL A 7 5.94 -10.57 6.95
N ARG A 8 5.27 -11.10 7.98
CA ARG A 8 4.73 -10.30 9.09
C ARG A 8 5.82 -9.53 9.82
N SER A 9 6.89 -10.21 10.23
CA SER A 9 8.00 -9.58 10.95
C SER A 9 8.69 -8.50 10.12
N LEU A 10 8.82 -8.71 8.80
CA LEU A 10 9.33 -7.68 7.89
C LEU A 10 8.41 -6.44 7.86
N LEU A 11 7.11 -6.65 7.70
CA LEU A 11 6.12 -5.57 7.66
C LEU A 11 6.09 -4.79 8.98
N GLU A 12 6.10 -5.47 10.12
CA GLU A 12 6.16 -4.85 11.45
C GLU A 12 7.42 -4.00 11.60
N ARG A 13 8.58 -4.54 11.21
CA ARG A 13 9.85 -3.85 11.31
C ARG A 13 9.90 -2.59 10.44
N VAL A 14 9.44 -2.68 9.19
CA VAL A 14 9.36 -1.52 8.28
C VAL A 14 8.43 -0.46 8.86
N ARG A 15 7.28 -0.85 9.43
CA ARG A 15 6.34 0.09 10.06
C ARG A 15 6.98 0.84 11.23
N GLU A 16 7.73 0.13 12.08
CA GLU A 16 8.46 0.72 13.22
C GLU A 16 9.55 1.70 12.76
N GLU A 17 10.37 1.31 11.79
CA GLU A 17 11.48 2.14 11.31
C GLU A 17 11.02 3.39 10.56
N THR A 18 9.90 3.30 9.85
CA THR A 18 9.34 4.41 9.06
C THR A 18 8.35 5.27 9.85
N GLY A 19 7.99 4.88 11.06
CA GLY A 19 6.94 5.53 11.85
C GLY A 19 5.60 5.64 11.14
N GLY A 20 5.34 4.78 10.14
CA GLY A 20 4.14 4.84 9.28
C GLY A 20 4.03 6.10 8.40
N LYS A 21 5.12 6.87 8.25
CA LYS A 21 5.16 8.13 7.49
C LYS A 21 5.74 8.00 6.08
N HIS A 22 6.20 6.81 5.71
CA HIS A 22 6.83 6.55 4.42
C HIS A 22 6.00 5.60 3.57
N ALA A 23 6.04 5.80 2.25
CA ALA A 23 5.28 5.00 1.30
C ALA A 23 5.72 3.53 1.20
N VAL A 24 6.86 3.16 1.80
CA VAL A 24 7.42 1.79 1.75
C VAL A 24 6.49 0.78 2.42
N TYR A 25 5.95 1.10 3.59
CA TYR A 25 5.03 0.19 4.29
C TYR A 25 3.72 -0.08 3.51
N PRO A 26 2.95 0.95 3.09
CA PRO A 26 1.74 0.73 2.29
C PRO A 26 2.03 0.10 0.92
N PHE A 27 3.20 0.38 0.32
CA PHE A 27 3.66 -0.32 -0.87
C PHE A 27 3.79 -1.83 -0.61
N LEU A 28 4.53 -2.24 0.43
CA LEU A 28 4.71 -3.66 0.75
C LEU A 28 3.37 -4.34 1.09
N VAL A 29 2.47 -3.66 1.80
CA VAL A 29 1.11 -4.16 2.07
C VAL A 29 0.33 -4.39 0.78
N SER A 30 0.45 -3.50 -0.21
CA SER A 30 -0.23 -3.68 -1.51
C SER A 30 0.29 -4.91 -2.28
N LEU A 31 1.57 -5.25 -2.14
CA LEU A 31 2.14 -6.47 -2.74
C LEU A 31 1.69 -7.72 -2.02
N THR A 32 1.77 -7.74 -0.69
CA THR A 32 1.57 -8.95 0.12
C THR A 32 0.10 -9.29 0.30
N ALA A 33 -0.76 -8.28 0.38
CA ALA A 33 -2.14 -8.48 0.78
C ALA A 33 -3.15 -8.44 -0.37
N ALA A 34 -2.78 -7.81 -1.48
CA ALA A 34 -3.60 -7.76 -2.69
C ALA A 34 -2.94 -8.48 -3.87
N ALA A 35 -1.83 -9.19 -3.65
CA ALA A 35 -1.11 -9.91 -4.71
C ALA A 35 -0.85 -9.03 -5.95
N LEU A 36 -0.63 -7.73 -5.72
CA LEU A 36 -0.27 -6.82 -6.79
C LEU A 36 1.15 -7.14 -7.26
N ARG A 37 1.34 -7.10 -8.57
CA ARG A 37 2.68 -7.08 -9.15
C ARG A 37 3.34 -5.74 -8.79
N PRO A 38 4.67 -5.68 -8.65
CA PRO A 38 5.36 -4.43 -8.34
C PRO A 38 4.98 -3.25 -9.24
N GLY A 39 4.85 -3.48 -10.56
CA GLY A 39 4.41 -2.45 -11.51
C GLY A 39 2.97 -1.98 -11.31
N GLU A 40 2.07 -2.86 -10.87
CA GLU A 40 0.68 -2.51 -10.56
C GLU A 40 0.62 -1.67 -9.28
N ALA A 41 1.35 -2.07 -8.23
CA ALA A 41 1.44 -1.34 -6.97
C ALA A 41 2.00 0.08 -7.15
N VAL A 42 3.02 0.23 -8.00
CA VAL A 42 3.61 1.55 -8.35
C VAL A 42 2.64 2.45 -9.12
N ALA A 43 1.80 1.86 -9.96
CA ALA A 43 0.84 2.61 -10.76
C ALA A 43 -0.44 2.98 -10.00
N LEU A 44 -0.69 2.33 -8.84
CA LEU A 44 -1.94 2.44 -8.10
C LEU A 44 -2.14 3.84 -7.50
N ARG A 45 -3.28 4.45 -7.81
CA ARG A 45 -3.65 5.79 -7.33
C ARG A 45 -4.65 5.72 -6.17
N ALA A 46 -4.79 6.82 -5.43
CA ALA A 46 -5.82 6.91 -4.39
C ALA A 46 -7.25 6.78 -4.95
N ALA A 47 -7.51 7.23 -6.19
CA ALA A 47 -8.80 7.04 -6.86
C ALA A 47 -9.07 5.58 -7.27
N ASP A 48 -8.03 4.74 -7.31
CA ASP A 48 -8.16 3.34 -7.70
C ASP A 48 -8.58 2.45 -6.53
N VAL A 49 -8.83 3.01 -5.34
CA VAL A 49 -9.12 2.21 -4.14
C VAL A 49 -10.47 2.58 -3.53
N THR A 50 -11.23 1.56 -3.16
CA THR A 50 -12.45 1.68 -2.36
C THR A 50 -12.20 1.01 -1.03
N LEU A 51 -12.02 1.80 0.03
CA LEU A 51 -11.58 1.32 1.34
C LEU A 51 -12.62 1.65 2.43
N PRO A 52 -13.70 0.86 2.56
CA PRO A 52 -14.74 1.11 3.54
C PRO A 52 -14.16 1.05 4.96
N ARG A 53 -14.81 1.72 5.92
CA ARG A 53 -14.38 1.73 7.32
C ARG A 53 -14.29 0.32 7.90
N GLU A 54 -15.22 -0.54 7.49
CA GLU A 54 -15.35 -1.94 7.90
C GLU A 54 -15.56 -2.83 6.68
N GLY A 55 -15.11 -4.08 6.75
CA GLY A 55 -15.21 -5.04 5.65
C GLY A 55 -14.05 -4.99 4.67
N PHE A 56 -14.22 -5.68 3.55
CA PHE A 56 -13.21 -5.79 2.50
C PHE A 56 -13.14 -4.50 1.69
N GLY A 57 -11.92 -4.07 1.37
CA GLY A 57 -11.67 -3.05 0.36
C GLY A 57 -11.56 -3.65 -1.03
N GLU A 58 -11.47 -2.77 -2.02
CA GLU A 58 -11.25 -3.13 -3.42
C GLU A 58 -10.18 -2.20 -4.02
N LEU A 59 -9.27 -2.79 -4.79
CA LEU A 59 -8.21 -2.10 -5.53
C LEU A 59 -8.43 -2.33 -7.02
N LEU A 60 -8.50 -1.26 -7.80
CA LEU A 60 -8.62 -1.31 -9.25
C LEU A 60 -7.22 -1.28 -9.88
N VAL A 61 -6.80 -2.44 -10.38
CA VAL A 61 -5.60 -2.53 -11.20
C VAL A 61 -5.96 -2.15 -12.62
N ARG A 62 -5.37 -1.07 -13.12
CA ARG A 62 -5.54 -0.62 -14.51
C ARG A 62 -4.73 -1.49 -15.46
N GLY A 63 -5.30 -1.78 -16.63
CA GLY A 63 -4.72 -2.57 -17.70
C GLY A 63 -5.64 -2.52 -18.92
N ALA A 64 -5.39 -3.34 -19.94
CA ALA A 64 -6.25 -3.38 -21.13
C ALA A 64 -7.73 -3.66 -20.79
N GLU A 65 -7.98 -4.61 -19.88
CA GLU A 65 -9.33 -4.92 -19.38
C GLU A 65 -9.56 -4.39 -17.96
N GLY A 66 -8.49 -4.12 -17.21
CA GLY A 66 -8.56 -3.78 -15.79
C GLY A 66 -9.06 -4.94 -14.92
N ARG A 67 -8.72 -4.95 -13.62
CA ARG A 67 -9.26 -5.94 -12.68
C ARG A 67 -9.42 -5.37 -11.29
N LYS A 68 -10.45 -5.84 -10.60
CA LYS A 68 -10.71 -5.55 -9.20
C LYS A 68 -10.04 -6.59 -8.33
N VAL A 69 -9.40 -6.14 -7.27
CA VAL A 69 -8.66 -7.00 -6.35
C VAL A 69 -9.16 -6.75 -4.94
N PRO A 70 -9.66 -7.78 -4.23
CA PRO A 70 -10.12 -7.60 -2.87
C PRO A 70 -8.93 -7.32 -1.94
N ALA A 71 -9.12 -6.38 -1.03
CA ALA A 71 -8.23 -6.14 0.10
C ALA A 71 -8.92 -6.60 1.38
N THR A 72 -8.25 -7.40 2.20
CA THR A 72 -8.79 -7.76 3.51
C THR A 72 -8.89 -6.52 4.42
N PRO A 73 -9.70 -6.55 5.50
CA PRO A 73 -9.95 -5.37 6.33
C PRO A 73 -8.69 -4.70 6.91
N GLU A 74 -7.67 -5.48 7.28
CA GLU A 74 -6.42 -4.98 7.83
C GLU A 74 -5.63 -4.13 6.79
N PRO A 75 -5.25 -4.66 5.61
CA PRO A 75 -4.67 -3.89 4.52
C PRO A 75 -5.50 -2.68 4.10
N ALA A 76 -6.83 -2.83 4.05
CA ALA A 76 -7.72 -1.72 3.71
C ALA A 76 -7.61 -0.59 4.75
N GLY A 77 -7.49 -0.94 6.04
CA GLY A 77 -7.22 0.00 7.11
C GLY A 77 -5.87 0.70 6.98
N VAL A 78 -4.81 -0.05 6.65
CA VAL A 78 -3.47 0.52 6.44
C VAL A 78 -3.46 1.52 5.29
N LEU A 79 -4.00 1.13 4.13
CA LEU A 79 -4.01 2.00 2.95
C LEU A 79 -4.86 3.25 3.17
N ARG A 80 -5.99 3.12 3.87
CA ARG A 80 -6.84 4.28 4.23
C ARG A 80 -6.11 5.23 5.17
N ALA A 81 -5.45 4.71 6.20
CA ALA A 81 -4.69 5.52 7.14
C ALA A 81 -3.56 6.27 6.43
N TRP A 82 -2.86 5.60 5.50
CA TRP A 82 -1.81 6.20 4.68
C TRP A 82 -2.33 7.32 3.78
N ILE A 83 -3.39 7.07 3.00
CA ILE A 83 -4.00 8.09 2.13
C ILE A 83 -4.35 9.34 2.93
N SER A 84 -4.95 9.15 4.10
CA SER A 84 -5.33 10.26 4.98
C SER A 84 -4.13 10.98 5.60
N SER A 85 -3.09 10.26 6.05
CA SER A 85 -1.95 10.86 6.74
C SER A 85 -0.99 11.57 5.78
N ALA A 86 -0.83 11.02 4.57
CA ALA A 86 0.00 11.60 3.51
C ALA A 86 -0.74 12.71 2.72
N GLY A 87 -2.04 12.91 2.96
CA GLY A 87 -2.84 13.93 2.28
C GLY A 87 -2.98 13.69 0.78
N LEU A 88 -3.05 12.42 0.35
CA LEU A 88 -3.07 12.05 -1.06
C LEU A 88 -4.40 12.44 -1.70
N GLY A 89 -4.33 13.20 -2.79
CA GLY A 89 -5.44 13.47 -3.68
C GLY A 89 -5.75 12.28 -4.59
N PRO A 90 -6.91 12.28 -5.27
CA PRO A 90 -7.37 11.15 -6.07
C PRO A 90 -6.38 10.67 -7.16
N ASN A 91 -5.61 11.58 -7.75
CA ASN A 91 -4.67 11.26 -8.82
C ASN A 91 -3.26 10.89 -8.32
N ASP A 92 -3.00 11.04 -7.02
CA ASP A 92 -1.69 10.76 -6.45
C ASP A 92 -1.46 9.26 -6.32
N ARG A 93 -0.21 8.85 -6.51
CA ARG A 93 0.22 7.45 -6.39
C ARG A 93 0.41 7.09 -4.93
N LEU A 94 -0.02 5.89 -4.55
CA LEU A 94 0.12 5.40 -3.17
C LEU A 94 1.57 5.20 -2.76
N SER A 95 2.44 4.83 -3.70
CA SER A 95 3.83 4.42 -3.41
C SER A 95 4.89 5.43 -3.85
N PHE A 96 4.51 6.60 -4.38
CA PHE A 96 5.45 7.62 -4.85
C PHE A 96 5.09 8.97 -4.25
N CYS A 97 5.72 9.31 -3.13
CA CYS A 97 5.88 10.69 -2.71
C CYS A 97 7.29 11.16 -3.13
N PHE A 98 7.39 12.30 -3.81
CA PHE A 98 8.66 12.84 -4.34
C PHE A 98 9.73 13.08 -3.24
N THR A 99 9.35 13.01 -1.96
CA THR A 99 10.22 13.18 -0.79
C THR A 99 10.78 11.88 -0.20
N ASP A 100 10.39 10.70 -0.70
CA ASP A 100 10.71 9.40 -0.08
C ASP A 100 12.10 8.81 -0.41
N LEU A 101 12.94 9.49 -1.20
CA LEU A 101 14.31 9.02 -1.47
C LEU A 101 15.33 9.42 -0.40
N ALA A 102 14.92 10.17 0.63
CA ALA A 102 15.74 10.39 1.82
C ALA A 102 15.61 9.21 2.79
N TRP A 103 16.10 8.04 2.38
CA TRP A 103 16.33 6.93 3.31
C TRP A 103 17.40 7.38 4.33
N PRO A 104 17.19 7.23 5.65
CA PRO A 104 18.24 7.52 6.62
C PRO A 104 19.39 6.55 6.39
N ARG A 105 20.48 7.02 5.78
CA ARG A 105 21.75 6.30 5.81
C ARG A 105 22.24 6.36 7.25
N LYS A 106 22.29 5.20 7.91
CA LYS A 106 23.22 5.03 9.03
C LYS A 106 24.63 4.98 8.50
#